data_AF-A0AAV1MT50-F1
#
_entry.id   AF-A0AAV1MT50-F1
#
_cell.length_a   1.000
_cell.length_b   1.000
_cell.length_c   1.000
_cell.angle_alpha   90.00
_cell.angle_beta   90.00
_cell.angle_gamma   90.00
#
_symmetry.space_group_name_H-M   'P 1'
#
loop_
_entity.id
_entity.type
_entity.pdbx_description
1 polymer ?
#
loop_
_entity_poly.entity_id
_entity_poly.type
_entity_poly.pdbx_seq_one_letter_code
_entity_poly.pdbx_strand_id
1 'polypeptide(L)'
;MSVQFYGWEVTYDDDSPLVELGASQEPKDRGVYTMYHGTSVANAQIIIANGFQQSSGGMLGKGVYVSRDKKKADRYPLKNLPSDRVSLELHVCVGRVKRIDKDNHPMQYTWSSQGYDTAWVPPNCGMKAVPSGLEEDCVFDPKRVKVVGIARAPDNVLKDLQQLVANSLKNPTGGDGGAASHGGGAVDVCSLCNRKTQQGSPHIKQSCWGCGQNICTLMTRHVCRVSN
;
A
#
# COMPACT_ATOMS: atom_id res chain seq x y z
N MET A 1 10.97 -31.66 13.21
CA MET A 1 10.86 -30.59 14.22
C MET A 1 9.56 -29.84 13.96
N SER A 2 8.62 -29.86 14.90
CA SER A 2 7.41 -29.02 14.85
C SER A 2 7.74 -27.69 15.52
N VAL A 3 7.40 -26.58 14.86
CA VAL A 3 7.51 -25.23 15.46
C VAL A 3 6.12 -24.87 15.99
N GLN A 4 6.02 -24.61 17.29
CA GLN A 4 4.82 -24.02 17.90
C GLN A 4 4.94 -22.49 17.84
N PHE A 5 3.97 -21.84 17.21
CA PHE A 5 3.92 -20.39 17.04
C PHE A 5 2.55 -19.86 17.45
N TYR A 6 2.56 -18.85 18.31
CA TYR A 6 1.36 -18.28 18.94
C TYR A 6 1.27 -16.76 18.79
N GLY A 7 2.17 -16.14 18.01
CA GLY A 7 2.18 -14.69 17.76
C GLY A 7 1.56 -14.35 16.41
N TRP A 8 1.39 -13.06 16.14
CA TRP A 8 1.12 -12.58 14.77
C TRP A 8 1.38 -11.07 14.70
N GLU A 9 1.48 -10.60 13.46
CA GLU A 9 1.43 -9.20 13.11
C GLU A 9 0.59 -9.10 11.84
N VAL A 10 -0.47 -8.30 11.87
CA VAL A 10 -1.38 -8.10 10.74
C VAL A 10 -1.28 -6.65 10.30
N THR A 11 -0.98 -6.47 9.02
CA THR A 11 -1.14 -5.19 8.32
C THR A 11 -2.55 -5.15 7.76
N TYR A 12 -3.34 -4.17 8.16
CA TYR A 12 -4.69 -4.00 7.63
C TYR A 12 -4.65 -2.98 6.49
N ASP A 13 -5.40 -3.25 5.43
CA ASP A 13 -5.64 -2.30 4.33
C ASP A 13 -6.77 -1.30 4.67
N ASP A 14 -7.17 -1.20 5.95
CA ASP A 14 -8.20 -0.27 6.45
C ASP A 14 -7.60 0.97 7.13
N ASP A 15 -8.40 2.03 7.25
CA ASP A 15 -8.04 3.38 7.69
C ASP A 15 -7.53 3.51 9.16
N SER A 16 -7.12 2.42 9.80
CA SER A 16 -6.39 2.43 11.09
C SER A 16 -5.02 3.10 10.91
N PRO A 17 -4.58 3.93 11.88
CA PRO A 17 -3.83 5.17 11.61
C PRO A 17 -2.71 4.92 10.62
N LEU A 18 -2.95 5.32 9.37
CA LEU A 18 -1.94 5.48 8.34
C LEU A 18 -0.73 6.10 9.05
N VAL A 19 0.36 5.36 9.10
CA VAL A 19 1.63 5.98 9.44
C VAL A 19 1.90 6.85 8.23
N GLU A 20 1.43 8.09 8.24
CA GLU A 20 1.66 9.06 7.18
C GLU A 20 3.15 9.43 7.20
N LEU A 21 3.97 8.55 6.63
CA LEU A 21 5.33 8.89 6.29
C LEU A 21 5.28 9.83 5.08
N GLY A 22 5.85 11.01 5.23
CA GLY A 22 6.06 11.94 4.14
C GLY A 22 7.21 11.51 3.21
N ALA A 23 7.35 12.23 2.10
CA ALA A 23 8.29 12.03 0.99
C ALA A 23 9.80 11.98 1.29
N SER A 24 10.19 11.97 2.56
CA SER A 24 11.59 11.94 2.97
C SER A 24 11.86 11.08 4.20
N GLN A 25 10.86 10.32 4.64
CA GLN A 25 10.97 9.45 5.78
C GLN A 25 11.23 8.02 5.31
N GLU A 26 12.10 7.31 6.03
CA GLU A 26 12.41 5.92 5.73
C GLU A 26 11.16 5.04 5.91
N PRO A 27 10.71 4.33 4.85
CA PRO A 27 9.64 3.37 4.96
C PRO A 27 9.99 2.31 6.01
N LYS A 28 9.02 2.01 6.87
CA LYS A 28 9.09 0.89 7.79
C LYS A 28 8.58 -0.35 7.07
N ASP A 29 9.26 -1.46 7.30
CA ASP A 29 8.78 -2.77 6.86
C ASP A 29 7.32 -2.97 7.30
N ARG A 30 6.53 -3.54 6.40
CA ARG A 30 5.10 -3.85 6.59
C ARG A 30 4.23 -2.60 6.79
N GLY A 31 4.73 -1.42 6.41
CA GLY A 31 3.92 -0.21 6.38
C GLY A 31 2.85 -0.21 5.29
N VAL A 32 1.80 0.58 5.53
CA VAL A 32 0.83 0.98 4.50
C VAL A 32 0.95 2.50 4.37
N TYR A 33 1.17 3.00 3.16
CA TYR A 33 1.41 4.41 2.92
C TYR A 33 0.53 4.95 1.81
N THR A 34 0.09 6.19 1.98
CA THR A 34 -0.43 7.00 0.88
C THR A 34 0.74 7.35 -0.05
N MET A 35 0.64 6.93 -1.31
CA MET A 35 1.63 7.21 -2.35
C MET A 35 0.94 7.67 -3.63
N TYR A 36 1.75 8.12 -4.59
CA TYR A 36 1.26 8.69 -5.83
C TYR A 36 1.92 8.04 -7.04
N HIS A 37 1.14 7.88 -8.10
CA HIS A 37 1.60 7.42 -9.41
C HIS A 37 1.12 8.36 -10.50
N GLY A 38 2.06 8.98 -11.21
CA GLY A 38 1.77 9.84 -12.35
C GLY A 38 1.66 9.04 -13.65
N THR A 39 0.57 9.22 -14.38
CA THR A 39 0.27 8.48 -15.62
C THR A 39 -0.59 9.31 -16.58
N SER A 40 -0.87 8.79 -17.79
CA SER A 40 -1.75 9.45 -18.75
C SER A 40 -3.22 9.28 -18.38
N VAL A 41 -4.12 10.10 -18.93
CA VAL A 41 -5.58 9.95 -18.71
C VAL A 41 -6.05 8.55 -19.13
N ALA A 42 -5.63 8.09 -20.30
CA ALA A 42 -6.00 6.77 -20.81
C ALA A 42 -5.51 5.63 -19.90
N ASN A 43 -4.25 5.71 -19.44
CA ASN A 43 -3.71 4.70 -18.53
C ASN A 43 -4.38 4.74 -17.15
N ALA A 44 -4.73 5.93 -16.65
CA ALA A 44 -5.47 6.06 -15.39
C ALA A 44 -6.79 5.29 -15.44
N GLN A 45 -7.57 5.42 -16.52
CA GLN A 45 -8.82 4.68 -16.72
C GLN A 45 -8.59 3.16 -16.70
N ILE A 46 -7.56 2.69 -17.42
CA ILE A 46 -7.21 1.26 -17.47
C ILE A 46 -6.80 0.74 -16.09
N ILE A 47 -5.96 1.48 -15.37
CA ILE A 47 -5.48 1.11 -14.03
C ILE A 47 -6.63 1.08 -13.03
N ILE A 48 -7.54 2.05 -13.08
CA ILE A 48 -8.71 2.08 -12.17
C ILE A 48 -9.63 0.88 -12.44
N ALA A 49 -9.82 0.50 -13.70
CA ALA A 49 -10.70 -0.60 -14.09
C ALA A 49 -10.09 -1.98 -13.82
N ASN A 50 -8.80 -2.17 -14.10
CA ASN A 50 -8.17 -3.50 -14.15
C ASN A 50 -7.06 -3.71 -13.10
N GLY A 51 -6.74 -2.67 -12.33
CA GLY A 51 -5.58 -2.65 -11.45
C GLY A 51 -4.26 -2.38 -12.20
N PHE A 52 -3.19 -2.30 -11.42
CA PHE A 52 -1.85 -2.10 -11.97
C PHE A 52 -1.30 -3.38 -12.63
N GLN A 53 -0.38 -3.17 -13.57
CA GLN A 53 0.49 -4.22 -14.10
C GLN A 53 1.95 -3.83 -13.84
N GLN A 54 2.83 -4.83 -13.72
CA GLN A 54 4.25 -4.56 -13.60
C GLN A 54 4.77 -3.89 -14.88
N SER A 55 5.61 -2.88 -14.73
CA SER A 55 6.43 -2.39 -15.84
C SER A 55 7.35 -3.51 -16.35
N SER A 56 7.79 -3.41 -17.60
CA SER A 56 8.81 -4.32 -18.16
C SER A 56 10.21 -4.10 -17.58
N GLY A 57 10.44 -2.98 -16.90
CA GLY A 57 11.72 -2.61 -16.30
C GLY A 57 11.70 -1.22 -15.66
N GLY A 58 12.88 -0.63 -15.50
CA GLY A 58 13.10 0.66 -14.87
C GLY A 58 14.36 0.60 -14.00
N MET A 59 14.68 1.68 -13.28
CA MET A 59 15.94 1.75 -12.52
C MET A 59 16.03 0.75 -11.35
N LEU A 60 14.89 0.24 -10.87
CA LEU A 60 14.77 -0.79 -9.84
C LEU A 60 14.26 -2.12 -10.42
N GLY A 61 14.27 -2.30 -11.74
CA GLY A 61 13.72 -3.48 -12.41
C GLY A 61 12.20 -3.40 -12.60
N LYS A 62 11.56 -4.56 -12.75
CA LYS A 62 10.11 -4.67 -12.98
C LYS A 62 9.31 -4.42 -11.71
N GLY A 63 8.20 -3.70 -11.83
CA GLY A 63 7.27 -3.46 -10.73
C GLY A 63 6.37 -2.27 -11.00
N VAL A 64 5.66 -1.82 -9.97
CA VAL A 64 4.86 -0.60 -9.98
C VAL A 64 5.64 0.51 -9.30
N TYR A 65 5.94 1.56 -10.05
CA TYR A 65 6.72 2.71 -9.57
C TYR A 65 5.81 3.73 -8.92
N VAL A 66 6.07 4.06 -7.67
CA VAL A 66 5.28 4.98 -6.85
C VAL A 66 6.20 5.89 -6.05
N SER A 67 5.64 6.96 -5.50
CA SER A 67 6.39 7.97 -4.75
C SER A 67 5.50 8.61 -3.69
N ARG A 68 5.99 8.86 -2.48
CA ARG A 68 5.24 9.71 -1.52
C ARG A 68 5.39 11.19 -1.86
N ASP A 69 6.37 11.58 -2.67
CA ASP A 69 6.43 12.92 -3.26
C ASP A 69 5.35 13.08 -4.35
N LYS A 70 4.23 13.74 -3.99
CA LYS A 70 3.15 14.08 -4.91
C LYS A 70 3.62 14.95 -6.08
N LYS A 71 4.49 15.94 -5.83
CA LYS A 71 4.99 16.84 -6.88
C LYS A 71 5.86 16.07 -7.88
N LYS A 72 6.58 15.04 -7.43
CA LYS A 72 7.29 14.11 -8.32
C LYS A 72 6.30 13.42 -9.24
N ALA A 73 5.31 12.72 -8.68
CA ALA A 73 4.31 11.99 -9.45
C ALA A 73 3.58 12.92 -10.44
N ASP A 74 3.31 14.16 -10.04
CA ASP A 74 2.57 15.10 -10.87
C ASP A 74 3.25 15.45 -12.20
N ARG A 75 4.58 15.29 -12.28
CA ARG A 75 5.34 15.58 -13.51
C ARG A 75 5.27 14.45 -14.54
N TYR A 76 4.80 13.26 -14.17
CA TYR A 76 4.73 12.11 -15.07
C TYR A 76 3.38 12.01 -15.79
N PRO A 77 3.38 11.55 -17.06
CA PRO A 77 4.57 11.24 -17.87
C PRO A 77 5.28 12.52 -18.36
N LEU A 78 6.62 12.55 -18.27
CA LEU A 78 7.44 13.76 -18.49
C LEU A 78 7.28 14.38 -19.89
N LYS A 79 7.01 13.54 -20.90
CA LYS A 79 6.88 13.97 -22.30
C LYS A 79 5.45 14.31 -22.71
N ASN A 80 4.47 14.05 -21.84
CA ASN A 80 3.06 14.33 -22.14
C ASN A 80 2.74 15.79 -21.80
N LEU A 81 1.73 16.33 -22.47
CA LEU A 81 1.19 17.65 -22.15
C LEU A 81 0.55 17.65 -20.75
N PRO A 82 0.54 18.78 -20.02
CA PRO A 82 -0.12 18.87 -18.72
C PRO A 82 -1.61 18.44 -18.75
N SER A 83 -2.29 18.66 -19.88
CA SER A 83 -3.68 18.26 -20.12
C SER A 83 -3.90 16.75 -20.26
N ASP A 84 -2.84 15.94 -20.25
CA ASP A 84 -2.92 14.47 -20.26
C ASP A 84 -2.26 13.86 -19.02
N ARG A 85 -1.82 14.65 -18.04
CA ARG A 85 -1.18 14.11 -16.83
C ARG A 85 -2.18 13.95 -15.70
N VAL A 86 -2.26 12.73 -15.19
CA VAL A 86 -3.05 12.35 -14.01
C VAL A 86 -2.11 11.83 -12.92
N SER A 87 -2.41 12.17 -11.67
CA SER A 87 -1.75 11.62 -10.49
C SER A 87 -2.77 10.82 -9.69
N LEU A 88 -2.58 9.50 -9.64
CA LEU A 88 -3.42 8.60 -8.84
C LEU A 88 -2.96 8.65 -7.39
N GLU A 89 -3.90 8.68 -6.46
CA GLU A 89 -3.66 8.48 -5.03
C GLU A 89 -3.84 7.01 -4.67
N LEU A 90 -2.86 6.46 -3.95
CA LEU A 90 -2.72 5.03 -3.75
C LEU A 90 -2.59 4.68 -2.28
N HIS A 91 -3.18 3.56 -1.87
CA HIS A 91 -2.77 2.83 -0.67
C HIS A 91 -1.79 1.73 -1.09
N VAL A 92 -0.57 1.80 -0.53
CA VAL A 92 0.53 0.90 -0.88
C VAL A 92 1.00 0.11 0.33
N CYS A 93 0.86 -1.20 0.27
CA CYS A 93 1.31 -2.15 1.30
C CYS A 93 2.73 -2.61 0.98
N VAL A 94 3.74 -1.88 1.48
CA VAL A 94 5.13 -2.01 1.02
C VAL A 94 5.82 -3.32 1.37
N GLY A 95 5.28 -4.07 2.34
CA GLY A 95 5.86 -5.35 2.77
C GLY A 95 7.31 -5.19 3.24
N ARG A 96 8.19 -6.13 2.89
CA ARG A 96 9.63 -6.02 3.18
C ARG A 96 10.30 -5.06 2.22
N VAL A 97 10.95 -4.02 2.74
CA VAL A 97 11.54 -2.96 1.93
C VAL A 97 13.04 -3.13 1.81
N LYS A 98 13.56 -3.06 0.58
CA LYS A 98 14.98 -3.00 0.30
C LYS A 98 15.42 -1.59 -0.04
N ARG A 99 16.24 -1.00 0.83
CA ARG A 99 16.93 0.25 0.53
C ARG A 99 17.97 0.04 -0.59
N ILE A 100 17.92 0.90 -1.61
CA ILE A 100 18.82 0.96 -2.76
C ILE A 100 19.36 2.40 -2.83
N ASP A 101 20.56 2.64 -2.29
CA ASP A 101 21.05 4.01 -2.01
C ASP A 101 22.42 4.32 -2.63
N LYS A 102 22.86 3.51 -3.60
CA LYS A 102 24.08 3.75 -4.38
C LYS A 102 23.94 3.24 -5.80
N ASP A 103 24.68 3.84 -6.71
CA ASP A 103 24.82 3.33 -8.07
C ASP A 103 25.44 1.91 -8.04
N ASN A 104 25.01 1.05 -8.97
CA ASN A 104 25.44 -0.35 -9.05
C ASN A 104 25.18 -1.13 -7.75
N HIS A 105 24.08 -0.85 -7.07
CA HIS A 105 23.70 -1.61 -5.88
C HIS A 105 23.51 -3.09 -6.26
N PRO A 106 24.11 -4.05 -5.52
CA PRO A 106 24.12 -5.47 -5.93
C PRO A 106 22.73 -6.10 -6.03
N MET A 107 21.74 -5.49 -5.38
CA MET A 107 20.34 -5.92 -5.40
C MET A 107 19.42 -5.01 -6.20
N GLN A 108 19.94 -4.05 -6.97
CA GLN A 108 19.13 -3.06 -7.69
C GLN A 108 18.03 -3.68 -8.58
N TYR A 109 18.31 -4.86 -9.14
CA TYR A 109 17.38 -5.60 -10.03
C TYR A 109 16.95 -6.97 -9.49
N THR A 110 17.44 -7.38 -8.32
CA THR A 110 17.25 -8.74 -7.76
C THR A 110 16.64 -8.74 -6.36
N TRP A 111 16.25 -7.59 -5.84
CA TRP A 111 15.64 -7.46 -4.51
C TRP A 111 14.38 -8.34 -4.35
N SER A 112 13.55 -8.47 -5.38
CA SER A 112 12.32 -9.25 -5.31
C SER A 112 12.56 -10.76 -5.21
N SER A 113 13.52 -11.30 -5.97
CA SER A 113 13.90 -12.71 -5.87
C SER A 113 14.59 -13.05 -4.55
N GLN A 114 15.06 -12.05 -3.80
CA GLN A 114 15.60 -12.18 -2.45
C GLN A 114 14.54 -11.98 -1.34
N GLY A 115 13.26 -11.96 -1.71
CA GLY A 115 12.14 -11.96 -0.78
C GLY A 115 11.76 -10.57 -0.25
N TYR A 116 12.18 -9.50 -0.92
CA TYR A 116 11.67 -8.15 -0.66
C TYR A 116 10.46 -7.84 -1.54
N ASP A 117 9.49 -7.13 -0.99
CA ASP A 117 8.25 -6.77 -1.67
C ASP A 117 8.35 -5.42 -2.38
N THR A 118 9.21 -4.53 -1.87
CA THR A 118 9.44 -3.18 -2.42
C THR A 118 10.94 -2.85 -2.41
N ALA A 119 11.45 -2.23 -3.47
CA ALA A 119 12.72 -1.51 -3.45
C ALA A 119 12.48 -0.01 -3.25
N TRP A 120 13.31 0.64 -2.45
CA TRP A 120 13.18 2.06 -2.14
C TRP A 120 14.52 2.78 -2.31
N VAL A 121 14.50 3.88 -3.05
CA VAL A 121 15.61 4.83 -3.17
C VAL A 121 15.36 6.00 -2.22
N PRO A 122 16.23 6.26 -1.24
CA PRO A 122 16.09 7.41 -0.36
C PRO A 122 16.27 8.73 -1.09
N PRO A 123 15.64 9.81 -0.62
CA PRO A 123 15.92 11.13 -1.17
C PRO A 123 17.38 11.53 -0.91
N ASN A 124 17.96 12.28 -1.83
CA ASN A 124 19.29 12.88 -1.74
C ASN A 124 20.42 11.89 -1.38
N CYS A 125 20.30 10.61 -1.76
CA CYS A 125 21.32 9.58 -1.51
C CYS A 125 22.56 9.68 -2.42
N GLY A 126 22.59 10.64 -3.35
CA GLY A 126 23.74 10.89 -4.22
C GLY A 126 23.88 9.92 -5.41
N MET A 127 22.89 9.06 -5.65
CA MET A 127 22.85 8.18 -6.83
C MET A 127 22.80 8.97 -8.14
N LYS A 128 23.75 8.75 -9.04
CA LYS A 128 23.76 9.34 -10.38
C LYS A 128 22.60 8.84 -11.24
N ALA A 129 22.14 7.61 -11.00
CA ALA A 129 20.95 7.06 -11.66
C ALA A 129 19.66 7.81 -11.29
N VAL A 130 19.67 8.61 -10.21
CA VAL A 130 18.54 9.47 -9.78
C VAL A 130 19.00 10.93 -9.66
N PRO A 131 19.29 11.63 -10.79
CA PRO A 131 19.83 12.99 -10.76
C PRO A 131 18.95 13.99 -10.01
N SER A 132 17.64 13.72 -9.94
CA SER A 132 16.69 14.57 -9.22
C SER A 132 16.84 14.56 -7.71
N GLY A 133 17.51 13.54 -7.14
CA GLY A 133 17.60 13.34 -5.69
C GLY A 133 16.26 13.02 -5.02
N LEU A 134 15.17 12.80 -5.77
CA LEU A 134 13.86 12.48 -5.20
C LEU A 134 13.73 10.98 -4.96
N GLU A 135 13.02 10.61 -3.88
CA GLU A 135 12.76 9.22 -3.55
C GLU A 135 11.98 8.47 -4.63
N GLU A 136 12.13 7.16 -4.67
CA GLU A 136 11.38 6.28 -5.56
C GLU A 136 11.16 4.91 -4.93
N ASP A 137 9.93 4.42 -5.01
CA ASP A 137 9.57 3.09 -4.56
C ASP A 137 9.15 2.25 -5.78
N CYS A 138 9.59 1.00 -5.84
CA CYS A 138 9.18 0.02 -6.83
C CYS A 138 8.60 -1.19 -6.12
N VAL A 139 7.28 -1.36 -6.22
CA VAL A 139 6.52 -2.43 -5.57
C VAL A 139 6.42 -3.61 -6.54
N PHE A 140 6.77 -4.81 -6.10
CA PHE A 140 6.83 -5.96 -7.00
C PHE A 140 5.44 -6.44 -7.43
N ASP A 141 4.58 -6.79 -6.47
CA ASP A 141 3.24 -7.31 -6.75
C ASP A 141 2.23 -6.15 -6.87
N PRO A 142 1.61 -5.96 -8.06
CA PRO A 142 0.60 -4.92 -8.24
C PRO A 142 -0.60 -5.02 -7.29
N LYS A 143 -0.89 -6.21 -6.74
CA LYS A 143 -1.99 -6.40 -5.76
C LYS A 143 -1.77 -5.64 -4.45
N ARG A 144 -0.53 -5.24 -4.16
CA ARG A 144 -0.17 -4.41 -3.00
C ARG A 144 -0.42 -2.92 -3.21
N VAL A 145 -0.90 -2.53 -4.40
CA VAL A 145 -1.12 -1.13 -4.80
C VAL A 145 -2.59 -0.94 -5.15
N LYS A 146 -3.32 -0.24 -4.28
CA LYS A 146 -4.75 0.05 -4.48
C LYS A 146 -4.94 1.51 -4.83
N VAL A 147 -5.68 1.77 -5.91
CA VAL A 147 -6.13 3.14 -6.22
C VAL A 147 -7.25 3.51 -5.25
N VAL A 148 -7.06 4.61 -4.52
CA VAL A 148 -8.04 5.12 -3.55
C VAL A 148 -8.57 6.51 -3.91
N GLY A 149 -7.91 7.21 -4.84
CA GLY A 149 -8.35 8.53 -5.26
C GLY A 149 -7.61 9.08 -6.47
N ILE A 150 -7.97 10.31 -6.83
CA ILE A 150 -7.32 11.11 -7.87
C ILE A 150 -6.68 12.31 -7.18
N ALA A 151 -5.37 12.31 -7.08
CA ALA A 151 -4.61 13.38 -6.43
C ALA A 151 -4.55 14.65 -7.28
N ARG A 152 -4.54 14.50 -8.61
CA ARG A 152 -4.56 15.58 -9.61
C ARG A 152 -5.00 15.04 -10.97
N ALA A 153 -5.84 15.77 -11.70
CA ALA A 153 -6.17 15.51 -13.10
C ALA A 153 -6.61 16.82 -13.79
N PRO A 154 -6.64 16.88 -15.13
CA PRO A 154 -7.28 17.96 -15.86
C PRO A 154 -8.77 18.08 -15.54
N ASP A 155 -9.29 19.31 -15.44
CA ASP A 155 -10.66 19.59 -14.97
C ASP A 155 -11.74 18.87 -15.80
N ASN A 156 -11.50 18.73 -17.11
CA ASN A 156 -12.45 18.09 -18.03
C ASN A 156 -12.58 16.57 -17.84
N VAL A 157 -11.67 15.93 -17.11
CA VAL A 157 -11.70 14.47 -16.86
C VAL A 157 -11.76 14.10 -15.38
N LEU A 158 -11.54 15.07 -14.48
CA LEU A 158 -11.44 14.82 -13.04
C LEU A 158 -12.68 14.14 -12.46
N LYS A 159 -13.88 14.64 -12.78
CA LYS A 159 -15.13 14.08 -12.27
C LYS A 159 -15.36 12.64 -12.71
N ASP A 160 -15.06 12.35 -13.99
CA ASP A 160 -15.24 11.00 -14.55
C ASP A 160 -14.28 10.02 -13.89
N LEU A 161 -13.01 10.39 -13.71
CA LEU A 161 -12.02 9.57 -13.01
C LEU A 161 -12.39 9.34 -11.55
N GLN A 162 -12.85 10.38 -10.84
CA GLN A 162 -13.33 10.24 -9.46
C GLN A 162 -14.53 9.29 -9.35
N GLN A 163 -15.47 9.37 -10.30
CA GLN A 163 -16.62 8.46 -10.34
C GLN A 163 -16.18 7.02 -10.63
N LEU A 164 -15.20 6.82 -11.52
CA LEU A 164 -14.64 5.49 -11.79
C LEU A 164 -13.99 4.87 -10.54
N VAL A 165 -13.21 5.66 -9.78
CA VAL A 165 -12.63 5.20 -8.50
C VAL A 165 -13.73 4.88 -7.49
N ALA A 166 -14.73 5.77 -7.33
CA ALA A 166 -15.83 5.53 -6.41
C ALA A 166 -16.61 4.24 -6.74
N ASN A 167 -16.76 3.93 -8.03
CA ASN A 167 -17.43 2.72 -8.48
C ASN A 167 -16.56 1.46 -8.26
N SER A 168 -15.25 1.53 -8.51
CA SER A 168 -14.34 0.39 -8.28
C SER A 168 -14.21 0.04 -6.80
N LEU A 169 -14.30 1.03 -5.90
CA LEU A 169 -14.31 0.80 -4.46
C LEU A 169 -15.62 0.17 -3.95
N LYS A 170 -16.75 0.41 -4.62
CA LYS A 170 -18.07 -0.17 -4.27
C LYS A 170 -18.23 -1.60 -4.77
N ASN A 171 -17.63 -1.91 -5.92
CA ASN A 171 -17.67 -3.23 -6.55
C ASN A 171 -16.25 -3.79 -6.63
N PRO A 172 -15.66 -4.26 -5.51
CA PRO A 172 -14.39 -4.96 -5.56
C PRO A 172 -14.60 -6.28 -6.29
N THR A 173 -14.40 -6.29 -7.61
CA THR A 173 -14.32 -7.54 -8.37
C THR A 173 -13.06 -8.28 -7.95
N GLY A 174 -13.20 -9.16 -6.96
CA GLY A 174 -12.19 -10.14 -6.58
C GLY A 174 -12.12 -10.39 -5.06
N GLY A 175 -12.92 -11.34 -4.55
CA GLY A 175 -12.66 -12.01 -3.27
C GLY A 175 -13.84 -12.06 -2.30
N ASP A 176 -14.61 -13.13 -2.43
CA ASP A 176 -15.50 -13.77 -1.45
C ASP A 176 -16.84 -13.12 -1.09
N GLY A 177 -17.88 -13.92 -1.35
CA GLY A 177 -19.28 -13.58 -1.21
C GLY A 177 -19.78 -13.55 0.23
N GLY A 178 -20.75 -12.67 0.44
CA GLY A 178 -21.55 -12.59 1.65
C GLY A 178 -22.63 -11.55 1.44
N ALA A 179 -23.81 -12.00 1.02
CA ALA A 179 -25.00 -11.16 0.90
C ALA A 179 -25.48 -10.67 2.29
N ALA A 180 -26.28 -9.60 2.24
CA ALA A 180 -27.32 -9.18 3.19
C ALA A 180 -27.06 -7.93 4.06
N SER A 181 -27.67 -6.83 3.59
CA SER A 181 -28.65 -5.94 4.26
C SER A 181 -28.44 -5.44 5.71
N HIS A 182 -28.58 -4.11 5.80
CA HIS A 182 -29.31 -3.31 6.80
C HIS A 182 -29.07 -3.52 8.31
N GLY A 183 -28.80 -2.40 9.00
CA GLY A 183 -29.14 -2.22 10.41
C GLY A 183 -28.25 -1.22 11.11
N GLY A 184 -28.68 0.03 11.23
CA GLY A 184 -28.05 1.02 12.10
C GLY A 184 -28.17 0.61 13.56
N GLY A 185 -27.04 0.43 14.24
CA GLY A 185 -26.93 0.11 15.65
C GLY A 185 -25.65 0.69 16.22
N ALA A 186 -25.70 1.18 17.47
CA ALA A 186 -24.62 1.88 18.14
C ALA A 186 -23.28 1.13 18.05
N VAL A 187 -22.23 1.89 17.73
CA VAL A 187 -20.91 1.37 17.38
C VAL A 187 -20.17 0.87 18.63
N ASP A 188 -20.17 -0.44 18.85
CA ASP A 188 -19.42 -1.08 19.94
C ASP A 188 -17.92 -1.20 19.58
N VAL A 189 -17.06 -0.61 20.41
CA VAL A 189 -15.59 -0.58 20.21
C VAL A 189 -14.94 -1.65 21.07
N CYS A 190 -14.19 -2.56 20.44
CA CYS A 190 -13.54 -3.67 21.12
C CYS A 190 -12.39 -3.21 22.02
N SER A 191 -12.49 -3.48 23.32
CA SER A 191 -11.51 -3.10 24.34
C SER A 191 -10.09 -3.69 24.21
N LEU A 192 -9.89 -4.70 23.36
CA LEU A 192 -8.59 -5.38 23.20
C LEU A 192 -7.82 -4.93 21.95
N CYS A 193 -8.53 -4.60 20.86
CA CYS A 193 -7.90 -4.11 19.61
C CYS A 193 -8.28 -2.65 19.29
N ASN A 194 -9.11 -2.01 20.11
CA ASN A 194 -9.60 -0.63 19.99
C ASN A 194 -10.26 -0.32 18.64
N ARG A 195 -10.93 -1.32 18.04
CA ARG A 195 -11.58 -1.21 16.74
C ARG A 195 -13.09 -1.36 16.85
N LYS A 196 -13.80 -0.70 15.93
CA LYS A 196 -15.26 -0.78 15.80
C LYS A 196 -15.66 -2.19 15.34
N THR A 197 -16.72 -2.73 15.93
CA THR A 197 -17.30 -3.99 15.49
C THR A 197 -18.05 -3.79 14.18
N GLN A 198 -17.60 -4.45 13.12
CA GLN A 198 -18.25 -4.41 11.80
C GLN A 198 -19.21 -5.59 11.65
N GLN A 199 -20.35 -5.38 11.00
CA GLN A 199 -21.32 -6.43 10.73
C GLN A 199 -20.67 -7.51 9.85
N GLY A 200 -20.61 -8.76 10.35
CA GLY A 200 -19.95 -9.89 9.69
C GLY A 200 -18.49 -10.16 10.08
N SER A 201 -17.88 -9.32 10.91
CA SER A 201 -16.52 -9.53 11.45
C SER A 201 -16.51 -9.50 12.98
N PRO A 202 -16.94 -10.59 13.65
CA PRO A 202 -17.01 -10.63 15.10
C PRO A 202 -15.62 -10.56 15.73
N HIS A 203 -15.47 -9.72 16.74
CA HIS A 203 -14.24 -9.63 17.54
C HIS A 203 -14.22 -10.77 18.56
N ILE A 204 -13.44 -11.82 18.28
CA ILE A 204 -13.31 -12.96 19.19
C ILE A 204 -12.22 -12.63 20.21
N LYS A 205 -12.63 -12.39 21.45
CA LYS A 205 -11.74 -12.23 22.61
C LYS A 205 -11.44 -13.62 23.20
N GLN A 206 -10.17 -13.98 23.31
CA GLN A 206 -9.73 -15.27 23.86
C GLN A 206 -8.40 -15.13 24.60
N SER A 207 -7.97 -16.14 25.33
CA SER A 207 -6.63 -16.17 25.94
C SER A 207 -5.61 -16.73 24.94
N CYS A 208 -4.42 -16.14 24.89
CA CYS A 208 -3.30 -16.68 24.12
C CYS A 208 -2.92 -18.06 24.63
N TRP A 209 -2.86 -19.04 23.73
CA TRP A 209 -2.49 -20.42 24.07
C TRP A 209 -1.06 -20.56 24.61
N GLY A 210 -0.17 -19.59 24.35
CA GLY A 210 1.20 -19.60 24.86
C GLY A 210 1.39 -18.82 26.16
N CYS A 211 1.00 -17.55 26.21
CA CYS A 211 1.29 -16.66 27.36
C CYS A 211 0.06 -16.33 28.22
N GLY A 212 -1.13 -16.83 27.89
CA GLY A 212 -2.36 -16.60 28.65
C GLY A 212 -2.94 -15.18 28.55
N GLN A 213 -2.28 -14.23 27.89
CA GLN A 213 -2.79 -12.86 27.73
C GLN A 213 -4.13 -12.85 26.96
N ASN A 214 -5.05 -11.97 27.37
CA ASN A 214 -6.28 -11.74 26.62
C ASN A 214 -5.97 -11.05 25.29
N ILE A 215 -6.37 -11.70 24.20
CA ILE A 215 -6.13 -11.28 22.83
C ILE A 215 -7.46 -11.19 22.07
N CYS A 216 -7.51 -10.29 21.10
CA CYS A 216 -8.57 -10.25 20.10
C CYS A 216 -8.00 -10.79 18.79
N THR A 217 -8.73 -11.65 18.09
CA THR A 217 -8.31 -12.16 16.77
C THR A 217 -8.05 -11.06 15.74
N LEU A 218 -8.60 -9.86 15.96
CA LEU A 218 -8.41 -8.68 15.10
C LEU A 218 -7.40 -7.67 15.67
N MET A 219 -6.57 -8.05 16.63
CA MET A 219 -5.48 -7.18 17.11
C MET A 219 -4.32 -7.14 16.10
N THR A 220 -3.73 -5.97 15.94
CA THR A 220 -2.65 -5.72 14.95
C THR A 220 -1.37 -6.47 15.25
N ARG A 221 -1.11 -6.76 16.52
CA ARG A 221 0.10 -7.43 16.96
C ARG A 221 -0.12 -8.20 18.25
N HIS A 222 0.36 -9.43 18.28
CA HIS A 222 0.60 -10.17 19.51
C HIS A 222 1.98 -10.81 19.46
N VAL A 223 2.83 -10.47 20.42
CA VAL A 223 4.14 -11.12 20.59
C VAL A 223 4.03 -12.04 21.80
N CYS A 224 3.82 -13.33 21.53
CA CYS A 224 3.75 -14.33 22.57
C CYS A 224 5.15 -14.54 23.17
N ARG A 225 5.33 -14.11 24.42
CA ARG A 225 6.52 -14.45 25.22
C ARG A 225 6.14 -15.62 26.12
N VAL A 226 6.31 -16.84 25.61
CA VAL A 226 6.14 -18.03 26.44
C VAL A 226 7.28 -18.03 27.46
N SER A 227 6.95 -18.02 28.74
CA SER A 227 7.92 -18.33 29.78
C SER A 227 8.22 -19.83 29.67
N ASN A 228 9.46 -20.18 29.30
CA ASN A 228 9.94 -21.55 29.44
C ASN A 228 9.97 -21.95 30.93
#